data_AF-A0A1U7NUH5-F1
#
_entry.id   AF-A0A1U7NUH5-F1
#
_cell.length_a   1.000
_cell.length_b   1.000
_cell.length_c   1.000
_cell.angle_alpha   90.00
_cell.angle_beta   90.00
_cell.angle_gamma   90.00
#
_symmetry.space_group_name_H-M   'P 1'
#
loop_
_entity.id
_entity.type
_entity.pdbx_description
1 polymer ?
#
loop_
_entity_poly.entity_id
_entity_poly.type
_entity_poly.pdbx_seq_one_letter_code
_entity_poly.pdbx_strand_id
1 'polypeptide(L)' 'MIGWLDLLTEGDTHPRRFDGPASLRPYLLRIERLSEEAADALIEDGHVAPPLARREYRLRPLLSSASP' A
#
# COMPACT_ATOMS: atom_id res chain seq x y z
N MET A 1 -11.87 -8.94 10.17
CA MET A 1 -10.63 -9.70 9.94
C MET A 1 -9.60 -8.70 9.44
N ILE A 2 -8.62 -8.35 10.26
CA ILE A 2 -7.60 -7.36 9.90
C ILE A 2 -6.58 -8.10 9.02
N GLY A 3 -6.56 -7.79 7.73
CA GLY A 3 -5.67 -8.43 6.76
C GLY A 3 -4.34 -7.70 6.71
N TRP A 4 -3.24 -8.45 6.78
CA TRP A 4 -1.92 -7.92 6.48
C TRP A 4 -1.89 -7.35 5.05
N LEU A 5 -1.12 -6.30 4.85
CA LEU A 5 -0.97 -5.62 3.56
C LEU A 5 0.50 -5.54 3.18
N ASP A 6 0.81 -5.93 1.95
CA ASP A 6 2.09 -5.71 1.30
C ASP A 6 1.99 -4.47 0.41
N LEU A 7 2.79 -3.45 0.69
CA LEU A 7 3.02 -2.30 -0.18
C LEU A 7 4.21 -2.59 -1.08
N LEU A 8 4.00 -2.52 -2.39
CA LEU A 8 5.06 -2.56 -3.40
C LEU A 8 5.19 -1.19 -4.06
N THR A 9 6.42 -0.71 -4.16
CA THR A 9 6.77 0.50 -4.91
C THR A 9 7.48 0.09 -6.20
N GLU A 10 7.37 0.92 -7.23
CA GLU A 10 8.12 0.76 -8.48
C GLU A 10 9.63 0.52 -8.22
N GLY A 11 10.14 -0.59 -8.76
CA GLY A 11 11.53 -1.00 -8.62
C GLY A 11 11.89 -1.66 -7.29
N ASP A 12 10.94 -1.80 -6.36
CA ASP A 12 11.16 -2.45 -5.08
C ASP A 12 11.09 -3.98 -5.21
N THR A 13 12.11 -4.66 -4.70
CA THR A 13 12.17 -6.14 -4.66
C THR A 13 11.55 -6.70 -3.38
N HIS A 14 11.38 -5.88 -2.34
CA HIS A 14 10.92 -6.33 -1.03
C HIS A 14 9.68 -5.56 -0.57
N PRO A 15 8.49 -6.20 -0.52
CA PRO A 15 7.28 -5.52 -0.09
C PRO A 15 7.39 -5.07 1.36
N ARG A 16 6.85 -3.88 1.66
CA ARG A 16 6.72 -3.38 3.02
C ARG A 16 5.40 -3.84 3.62
N ARG A 17 5.46 -4.47 4.79
CA ARG A 17 4.31 -5.07 5.46
C ARG A 17 3.65 -4.12 6.45
N PHE A 18 2.34 -4.08 6.39
CA PHE A 18 1.48 -3.34 7.30
C PHE A 18 0.43 -4.27 7.89
N ASP A 19 0.07 -4.04 9.13
CA ASP A 19 -1.01 -4.76 9.82
C ASP A 19 -2.40 -4.23 9.43
N GLY A 20 -2.52 -3.31 8.48
CA GLY A 20 -3.78 -2.86 7.92
C GLY A 20 -3.75 -1.40 7.45
N PRO A 21 -4.90 -0.86 6.98
CA PRO A 21 -4.98 0.52 6.48
C PRO A 21 -4.62 1.58 7.54
N ALA A 22 -4.87 1.27 8.82
CA ALA A 22 -4.62 2.18 9.94
C ALA A 22 -3.11 2.48 10.14
N SER A 23 -2.23 1.51 9.92
CA SER A 23 -0.77 1.72 9.96
C SER A 23 -0.20 2.15 8.60
N LEU A 24 -0.83 1.73 7.51
CA LEU A 24 -0.44 2.11 6.15
C LEU A 24 -0.64 3.60 5.87
N ARG A 25 -1.81 4.18 6.17
CA ARG A 25 -2.12 5.58 5.81
C ARG A 25 -1.11 6.58 6.37
N PRO A 26 -0.75 6.54 7.67
CA PRO A 26 0.28 7.43 8.22
C PRO A 26 1.65 7.25 7.55
N TYR A 27 1.99 6.03 7.14
CA TYR A 27 3.23 5.74 6.42
C TYR A 27 3.23 6.36 5.03
N LEU A 28 2.15 6.23 4.26
CA LEU A 28 2.02 6.81 2.93
C LEU A 28 2.16 8.33 2.95
N LEU A 29 1.54 8.99 3.93
CA LEU A 29 1.56 10.45 4.06
C LEU A 29 2.91 10.98 4.57
N ARG A 30 3.55 10.30 5.52
CA ARG A 30 4.76 10.81 6.18
C ARG A 30 6.05 10.35 5.53
N ILE A 31 6.10 9.09 5.09
CA ILE A 31 7.33 8.46 4.59
C ILE A 31 7.38 8.54 3.06
N GLU A 32 6.33 8.04 2.38
CA GLU A 32 6.25 8.14 0.91
C GLU A 32 5.88 9.55 0.43
N ARG A 33 5.34 10.39 1.34
CA ARG A 33 4.90 11.77 1.07
C ARG A 33 3.89 11.84 -0.07
N LEU A 34 3.01 10.85 -0.16
CA LEU A 34 1.85 10.90 -1.03
C LEU A 34 0.87 11.98 -0.55
N SER A 35 0.09 12.53 -1.49
CA SER A 35 -1.07 13.34 -1.13
C SER A 35 -2.12 12.47 -0.44
N GLU A 36 -3.05 13.12 0.28
CA GLU A 36 -4.20 12.41 0.85
C GLU A 36 -4.99 11.66 -0.21
N GLU A 37 -5.25 12.32 -1.35
CA GLU A 37 -5.93 11.73 -2.50
C GLU A 37 -5.22 10.47 -3.05
N ALA A 38 -3.89 10.51 -3.20
CA ALA A 38 -3.14 9.36 -3.70
C ALA A 38 -3.07 8.22 -2.66
N ALA A 39 -3.05 8.55 -1.37
CA ALA A 39 -3.10 7.54 -0.32
C ALA A 39 -4.48 6.87 -0.24
N ASP A 40 -5.55 7.65 -0.39
CA ASP A 40 -6.93 7.15 -0.43
C ASP A 40 -7.14 6.25 -1.65
N ALA A 41 -6.75 6.71 -2.84
CA ALA A 41 -6.80 5.89 -4.05
C ALA A 41 -6.03 4.57 -3.91
N LEU A 42 -4.83 4.59 -3.31
CA LEU A 42 -4.06 3.36 -3.08
C LEU A 42 -4.74 2.39 -2.10
N ILE A 43 -5.42 2.90 -1.07
CA ILE A 43 -6.12 2.07 -0.08
C ILE A 43 -7.41 1.49 -0.66
N GLU A 44 -8.13 2.27 -1.46
CA GLU A 44 -9.42 1.89 -2.05
C GLU A 44 -9.26 1.01 -3.29
N ASP A 45 -8.43 1.44 -4.24
CA ASP A 45 -8.24 0.77 -5.53
C ASP A 45 -7.11 -0.27 -5.50
N GLY A 46 -6.29 -0.26 -4.45
CA GLY A 46 -5.11 -1.14 -4.33
C GLY A 46 -3.95 -0.77 -5.25
N HIS A 47 -4.04 0.37 -5.96
CA HIS A 47 -3.02 0.80 -6.90
C HIS A 47 -3.07 2.32 -7.14
N VAL A 48 -1.91 2.96 -7.22
CA VAL A 48 -1.79 4.35 -7.67
C VAL A 48 -0.53 4.53 -8.51
N ALA A 49 -0.60 5.39 -9.52
CA ALA A 49 0.48 5.65 -10.47
C ALA A 49 0.47 7.13 -10.90
N PRO A 50 1.41 7.59 -11.73
CA PRO A 50 1.31 8.91 -12.34
C PRO A 50 -0.02 9.11 -13.07
N PRO A 51 -0.67 10.28 -12.96
CA PRO A 51 -0.16 11.53 -12.36
C PRO A 51 -0.38 11.69 -10.84
N LEU A 52 -1.15 10.81 -10.19
CA LEU A 52 -1.49 10.92 -8.76
C LEU A 52 -0.30 10.67 -7.83
N ALA A 53 0.63 9.80 -8.25
CA ALA A 53 1.87 9.54 -7.54
C ALA A 53 3.08 9.68 -8.50
N ARG A 54 4.26 9.98 -7.96
CA ARG A 54 5.49 10.09 -8.78
C ARG A 54 5.97 8.75 -9.34
N ARG A 55 5.54 7.65 -8.72
CA ARG A 55 5.92 6.27 -8.99
C ARG A 55 4.69 5.40 -8.89
N GLU A 56 4.78 4.20 -9.44
CA GLU A 56 3.76 3.18 -9.24
C GLU A 56 3.81 2.62 -7.81
N TYR A 57 2.64 2.48 -7.18
CA TYR A 57 2.45 1.79 -5.91
C TYR A 57 1.32 0.77 -6.04
N ARG A 58 1.52 -0.41 -5.45
CA ARG A 58 0.53 -1.49 -5.39
C ARG A 58 0.35 -1.96 -3.96
N LEU A 59 -0.89 -2.20 -3.60
CA LEU A 59 -1.27 -2.77 -2.32
C LEU A 59 -1.79 -4.18 -2.55
N ARG A 60 -1.22 -5.16 -1.87
CA ARG A 60 -1.65 -6.56 -1.94
C ARG A 60 -2.10 -7.03 -0.57
N PRO A 61 -3.33 -7.55 -0.43
CA PRO A 61 -3.69 -8.26 0.78
C PRO A 61 -2.86 -9.54 0.88
N LEU A 62 -2.18 -9.71 2.02
CA LEU A 62 -1.66 -10.99 2.44
C LEU A 62 -2.87 -11.83 2.86
N LEU A 63 -3.48 -12.49 1.88
CA LEU A 63 -4.35 -13.62 2.17
C LEU A 63 -3.45 -14.59 2.96
N SER A 64 -3.72 -14.72 4.26
CA SER A 64 -3.12 -15.78 5.06
C SER A 64 -3.34 -17.04 4.26
N SER A 65 -2.27 -17.60 3.70
CA SER A 65 -2.32 -18.92 3.09
C SER A 65 -2.63 -19.85 4.25
N ALA A 66 -3.92 -20.07 4.51
CA ALA A 66 -4.40 -21.22 5.21
C ALA A 66 -3.91 -22.41 4.37
N SER A 67 -2.69 -22.86 4.64
CA SER A 67 -2.31 -24.21 4.28
C SER A 67 -3.20 -25.12 5.15
N PRO A 68 -3.85 -26.13 4.54
CA PRO A 68 -4.78 -27.02 5.23
C PRO A 68 -4.11 -27.82 6.35
#